data_AF-A0A2N7UQ03-F1
#
_entry.id   AF-A0A2N7UQ03-F1
#
_cell.length_a   1.000
_cell.length_b   1.000
_cell.length_c   1.000
_cell.angle_alpha   90.00
_cell.angle_beta   90.00
_cell.angle_gamma   90.00
#
_symmetry.space_group_name_H-M   'P 1'
#
loop_
_entity.id
_entity.type
_entity.pdbx_description
1 polymer ?
#
loop_
_entity_poly.entity_id
_entity_poly.type
_entity_poly.pdbx_seq_one_letter_code
_entity_poly.pdbx_strand_id
1 'polypeptide(L)' 'MEKKTARLTLLIDPRKKQAFEQLCASQDLTPSQVVRQLIRDYLSKHGVDYPTQATKDGNDTSS' A
#
# COMPACT_ATOMS: atom_id res chain seq x y z
N MET A 1 14.84 15.20 -3.77
CA MET A 1 13.82 14.14 -3.88
C MET A 1 13.82 13.34 -2.60
N GLU A 2 13.01 13.76 -1.64
CA GLU A 2 12.98 13.14 -0.31
C GLU A 2 12.40 11.72 -0.40
N LYS A 3 13.19 10.75 0.07
CA LYS A 3 12.81 9.34 0.11
C LYS A 3 11.72 9.15 1.17
N LYS A 4 10.46 9.41 0.81
CA LYS A 4 9.25 9.09 1.60
C LYS A 4 8.98 7.58 1.67
N THR A 5 10.03 6.78 1.83
CA THR A 5 9.95 5.32 1.86
C THR A 5 10.51 4.82 3.18
N ALA A 6 9.63 4.45 4.11
CA ALA A 6 9.99 3.72 5.31
C ALA A 6 9.91 2.21 5.04
N ARG A 7 10.83 1.43 5.62
CA ARG A 7 10.80 -0.03 5.56
C ARG A 7 9.95 -0.56 6.72
N LEU A 8 8.88 -1.28 6.40
CA LEU A 8 8.10 -2.05 7.35
C LEU A 8 8.59 -3.51 7.34
N THR A 9 9.04 -4.02 8.48
CA THR A 9 9.42 -5.44 8.64
C THR A 9 8.37 -6.12 9.50
N LEU A 10 7.75 -7.18 8.98
CA LEU A 10 6.73 -7.96 9.69
C LEU A 10 7.16 -9.43 9.72
N LEU A 11 7.04 -10.07 10.89
CA LEU A 11 7.18 -11.51 11.03
C LEU A 11 5.83 -12.17 10.76
N ILE A 12 5.78 -13.08 9.78
CA ILE A 12 4.61 -13.88 9.48
C ILE A 12 5.00 -15.35 9.37
N ASP A 13 4.04 -16.23 9.64
CA ASP A 13 4.21 -17.66 9.45
C ASP A 13 4.58 -17.99 7.98
N PRO A 14 5.55 -18.90 7.74
CA PRO A 14 6.01 -19.22 6.39
C PRO A 14 4.92 -19.81 5.48
N ARG A 15 3.96 -20.56 6.02
CA ARG A 15 2.84 -21.10 5.22
C ARG A 15 1.89 -19.98 4.81
N LYS A 16 1.60 -19.04 5.71
CA LYS A 16 0.80 -17.84 5.39
C LYS A 16 1.50 -16.97 4.33
N LYS A 17 2.83 -16.78 4.45
CA LYS A 17 3.62 -16.05 3.45
C LYS A 17 3.45 -16.67 2.06
N GLN A 18 3.63 -17.97 1.95
CA GLN A 18 3.53 -18.67 0.67
C GLN A 18 2.12 -18.57 0.07
N ALA A 19 1.09 -18.78 0.87
CA ALA A 19 -0.29 -18.64 0.42
C ALA A 19 -0.61 -17.22 -0.06
N PHE A 20 -0.12 -16.21 0.66
CA PHE A 20 -0.29 -14.80 0.28
C PHE A 20 0.45 -14.47 -1.01
N GLU A 21 1.70 -14.94 -1.16
CA GLU A 21 2.49 -14.73 -2.39
C GLU A 21 1.84 -15.40 -3.60
N GLN A 22 1.32 -16.62 -3.45
CA GLN A 22 0.60 -17.31 -4.52
C GLN A 22 -0.68 -16.56 -4.90
N LEU A 23 -1.46 -16.10 -3.92
CA LEU A 23 -2.67 -15.31 -4.17
C LEU A 23 -2.37 -13.99 -4.89
N CYS A 24 -1.28 -13.32 -4.52
CA CYS A 24 -0.84 -12.10 -5.19
C CYS A 24 -0.40 -12.39 -6.63
N ALA A 25 0.37 -13.48 -6.83
CA ALA A 25 0.83 -13.90 -8.16
C ALA A 25 -0.32 -14.28 -9.10
N SER A 26 -1.39 -14.90 -8.59
CA SER A 26 -2.60 -15.21 -9.38
C SER A 26 -3.37 -13.97 -9.85
N GLN A 27 -3.08 -12.79 -9.29
CA GLN A 27 -3.73 -11.52 -9.62
C GLN A 27 -2.76 -10.54 -10.30
N ASP A 28 -1.56 -10.99 -10.69
CA ASP A 28 -0.50 -10.14 -11.23
C ASP A 28 -0.09 -8.98 -10.30
N LEU A 29 -0.23 -9.19 -8.99
CA LEU A 29 0.12 -8.21 -7.96
C LEU A 29 1.35 -8.65 -7.18
N THR A 30 2.10 -7.66 -6.68
CA THR A 30 3.17 -7.92 -5.71
C THR A 30 2.64 -7.84 -4.28
N PRO A 31 3.14 -8.66 -3.34
CA PRO A 31 2.71 -8.61 -1.94
C PRO A 31 2.87 -7.20 -1.32
N SER A 32 3.92 -6.47 -1.71
CA SER A 32 4.15 -5.09 -1.29
C SER A 32 3.07 -4.11 -1.76
N GLN A 33 2.49 -4.30 -2.95
CA GLN A 33 1.38 -3.45 -3.41
C GLN A 33 0.11 -3.73 -2.63
N VAL A 34 -0.20 -5.02 -2.40
CA VAL A 34 -1.37 -5.44 -1.63
C VAL A 34 -1.29 -4.93 -0.19
N VAL A 35 -0.13 -5.09 0.47
CA VAL A 35 0.07 -4.59 1.85
C VAL A 35 -0.10 -3.07 1.94
N ARG A 36 0.42 -2.31 0.97
CA ARG A 36 0.23 -0.85 0.94
C ARG A 36 -1.24 -0.45 0.82
N GLN A 37 -2.01 -1.14 -0.02
CA GLN A 37 -3.44 -0.88 -0.14
C GLN A 37 -4.20 -1.27 1.11
N LEU A 38 -3.83 -2.40 1.74
CA LEU A 38 -4.38 -2.83 3.02
C LEU A 38 -4.16 -1.79 4.11
N ILE A 39 -2.95 -1.21 4.20
CA ILE A 39 -2.65 -0.14 5.16
C ILE A 39 -3.52 1.08 4.90
N ARG A 40 -3.64 1.53 3.65
CA ARG A 40 -4.44 2.70 3.28
C ARG A 40 -5.93 2.50 3.60
N ASP A 41 -6.48 1.36 3.22
CA ASP A 41 -7.87 1.01 3.49
C ASP A 41 -8.16 0.90 4.99
N TYR A 42 -7.22 0.31 5.75
CA TYR A 42 -7.31 0.20 7.19
C TYR A 42 -7.29 1.57 7.88
N LEU A 43 -6.37 2.46 7.51
CA LEU A 43 -6.32 3.82 8.04
C LEU A 43 -7.61 4.60 7.74
N SER A 44 -8.12 4.49 6.50
CA SER A 44 -9.37 5.11 6.08
C SER A 44 -10.57 4.61 6.90
N LYS A 45 -10.68 3.29 7.09
CA LYS A 45 -11.74 2.66 7.91
C LYS A 45 -11.72 3.11 9.37
N HIS A 46 -10.54 3.41 9.90
CA HIS A 46 -10.38 3.89 11.27
C HIS A 46 -10.41 5.43 11.40
N GLY A 47 -10.71 6.16 10.32
CA GLY A 47 -10.79 7.62 10.32
C GLY A 47 -9.46 8.32 10.58
N VAL A 48 -8.34 7.62 10.35
CA VAL A 48 -7.01 8.20 10.48
C VAL A 48 -6.69 8.95 9.19
N ASP A 49 -6.76 10.28 9.24
CA ASP A 49 -6.30 11.13 8.14
C ASP A 49 -4.78 11.03 8.06
N TYR A 50 -4.29 10.27 7.08
CA TYR A 50 -2.88 10.24 6.75
C TYR A 50 -2.67 11.15 5.53
N PRO A 51 -1.87 12.22 5.64
CA PRO A 51 -1.54 13.08 4.51
C PRO A 51 -0.66 12.29 3.54
N THR A 52 -1.31 11.48 2.71
CA THR A 52 -0.67 10.88 1.56
C THR A 52 -0.45 12.03 0.60
N GLN A 53 0.69 12.72 0.71
CA GLN A 53 1.19 13.60 -0.35
C GLN A 53 1.52 12.71 -1.57
N ALA A 54 0.49 12.19 -2.23
CA ALA A 54 0.45 12.17 -3.67
C ALA A 54 0.11 13.61 -4.05
N THR A 55 1.13 14.47 -4.11
CA THR A 55 1.03 15.69 -4.90
C THR A 55 0.63 15.22 -6.29
N LYS A 56 -0.66 15.38 -6.63
CA LYS A 56 -1.12 15.50 -8.01
C LYS A 56 -0.36 16.69 -8.59
N ASP A 57 0.83 16.43 -9.11
CA ASP A 57 1.37 17.23 -10.19
C ASP A 57 0.61 16.79 -11.45
N GLY A 58 -0.14 17.71 -12.05
CA GLY A 58 -0.84 17.50 -13.31
C GLY A 58 -2.36 17.72 -13.31
N ASN A 59 -2.74 18.99 -13.37
CA ASN A 59 -3.77 19.55 -14.26
C ASN A 59 -5.21 18.98 -14.24
N ASP A 60 -6.14 19.72 -13.62
CA ASP A 60 -7.39 20.06 -14.31
C ASP A 60 -7.81 21.50 -13.96
N THR A 61 -8.05 22.25 -15.02
CA THR A 61 -8.42 23.66 -15.06
C THR A 61 -9.93 23.78 -14.87
N SER A 62 -10.36 24.93 -14.34
CA SER A 62 -11.71 25.51 -14.45
C SER A 62 -12.65 25.29 -13.25
N SER A 63 -12.74 26.30 -12.38
CA SER A 63 -13.81 27.33 -12.45
C SER A 63 -13.48 28.50 -11.53
#